data_AF-A0A8J5QLB0-F1
#
_entry.id   AF-A0A8J5QLB0-F1
#
_cell.length_a   1.000
_cell.length_b   1.000
_cell.length_c   1.000
_cell.angle_alpha   90.00
_cell.angle_beta   90.00
_cell.angle_gamma   90.00
#
_symmetry.space_group_name_H-M   'P 1'
#
loop_
_entity.id
_entity.type
_entity.pdbx_description
1 polymer ?
#
loop_
_entity_poly.entity_id
_entity_poly.type
_entity_poly.pdbx_seq_one_letter_code
_entity_poly.pdbx_strand_id
1 'polypeptide(L)'
;MSNILSVFNPPPSRDLSSDEIGKKCIPCTAVQSIAALIGGFWFSSPNQFKDKVTGKIDLKKNPLWWQRSVRGSGIVLFGLGAYRAGEVIQMLLHDRLE
;
A
#
# COMPACT_ATOMS: atom_id res chain seq x y z
N MET A 1 6.92 -24.08 14.15
CA MET A 1 6.74 -23.58 15.53
C MET A 1 7.56 -22.31 15.65
N SER A 2 6.93 -21.19 16.03
CA SER A 2 7.61 -19.90 16.15
C SER A 2 8.40 -19.86 17.46
N ASN A 3 9.66 -19.40 17.41
CA ASN A 3 10.55 -19.30 18.58
C ASN A 3 10.94 -17.82 18.80
N ILE A 4 10.89 -17.32 20.03
CA ILE A 4 11.30 -15.94 20.35
C ILE A 4 12.77 -15.67 19.95
N LEU A 5 13.64 -16.69 19.98
CA LEU A 5 15.03 -16.59 19.55
C LEU A 5 15.18 -16.29 18.06
N SER A 6 14.22 -16.68 17.21
CA SER A 6 14.30 -16.41 15.77
C SER A 6 13.99 -14.96 15.40
N VAL A 7 13.57 -14.13 16.36
CA VAL A 7 13.43 -12.68 16.18
C VAL A 7 14.78 -11.98 16.35
N PHE A 8 15.59 -12.43 17.33
CA PHE A 8 16.89 -11.82 17.64
C PHE A 8 18.04 -12.43 16.87
N ASN A 9 17.90 -13.67 16.41
CA ASN A 9 18.83 -14.32 15.51
C ASN A 9 18.04 -14.92 14.32
N PRO A 10 17.65 -14.07 13.35
CA PRO A 10 16.92 -14.55 12.20
C PRO A 10 17.79 -15.53 11.39
N PRO A 11 17.16 -16.54 10.76
CA PRO A 11 17.90 -17.43 9.87
C PRO A 11 18.55 -16.63 8.74
N PRO A 12 19.68 -17.10 8.20
CA PRO A 12 20.39 -16.42 7.12
C PRO A 12 19.45 -16.22 5.93
N SER A 13 19.54 -15.04 5.29
CA SER A 13 18.78 -14.74 4.08
C SER A 13 19.11 -15.79 3.03
N ARG A 14 18.08 -16.48 2.53
CA ARG A 14 18.17 -17.34 1.36
C ARG A 14 17.35 -16.76 0.24
N ASP A 15 17.71 -17.07 -0.99
CA ASP A 15 16.85 -16.80 -2.13
C ASP A 15 15.61 -17.69 -2.04
N LEU A 16 14.45 -17.06 -2.22
CA LEU A 16 13.16 -17.75 -2.30
C LEU A 16 12.99 -18.20 -3.76
N SER A 17 12.49 -19.42 -3.97
CA SER A 17 12.13 -19.85 -5.32
C SER A 17 10.95 -19.02 -5.83
N SER A 18 10.81 -18.92 -7.15
CA SER A 18 9.66 -18.27 -7.82
C SER A 18 8.32 -18.72 -7.24
N ASP A 19 8.18 -20.01 -6.95
CA ASP A 19 6.95 -20.61 -6.43
C ASP A 19 6.66 -20.20 -4.98
N GLU A 20 7.71 -20.05 -4.16
CA GLU A 20 7.56 -19.57 -2.79
C GLU A 20 7.23 -18.08 -2.74
N ILE A 21 7.80 -17.28 -3.66
CA ILE A 21 7.48 -15.86 -3.82
C ILE A 21 6.02 -15.73 -4.28
N GLY A 22 5.60 -16.49 -5.30
CA GLY A 22 4.22 -16.48 -5.79
C GLY A 22 3.22 -16.88 -4.69
N LYS A 23 3.31 -18.12 -4.20
CA LYS A 23 2.25 -18.68 -3.33
C LYS A 23 2.19 -18.05 -1.94
N LYS A 24 3.32 -17.64 -1.35
CA LYS A 24 3.34 -17.07 0.02
C LYS A 24 3.17 -15.56 0.04
N CYS A 25 3.55 -14.84 -1.02
CA CYS A 25 3.51 -13.36 -1.01
C CYS A 25 2.28 -12.76 -1.69
N ILE A 26 1.48 -13.53 -2.46
CA ILE A 26 0.19 -13.05 -3.02
C ILE A 26 -0.69 -12.35 -1.98
N PRO A 27 -1.02 -12.94 -0.81
CA PRO A 27 -1.93 -12.30 0.14
C PRO A 27 -1.34 -10.99 0.70
N CYS A 28 -0.05 -10.96 0.98
CA CYS A 28 0.63 -9.75 1.46
C CYS A 28 0.60 -8.64 0.40
N THR A 29 0.91 -8.98 -0.85
CA THR A 29 0.94 -8.02 -1.97
C THR A 29 -0.46 -7.52 -2.31
N ALA A 30 -1.48 -8.38 -2.20
CA ALA A 30 -2.88 -8.01 -2.37
C ALA A 30 -3.38 -7.05 -1.28
N VAL A 31 -3.03 -7.28 -0.02
CA VAL A 31 -3.39 -6.35 1.07
C VAL A 31 -2.68 -5.01 0.88
N GLN A 32 -1.39 -5.03 0.51
CA GLN A 32 -0.64 -3.80 0.21
C GLN A 32 -1.27 -3.02 -0.94
N SER A 33 -1.66 -3.69 -2.04
CA SER A 33 -2.27 -3.03 -3.19
C SER A 33 -3.62 -2.39 -2.83
N ILE A 34 -4.49 -3.13 -2.12
CA ILE A 34 -5.80 -2.63 -1.69
C ILE A 34 -5.64 -1.44 -0.74
N ALA A 35 -4.78 -1.57 0.28
CA ALA A 35 -4.55 -0.50 1.24
C ALA A 35 -3.99 0.76 0.57
N ALA A 36 -3.04 0.60 -0.35
CA ALA A 36 -2.45 1.70 -1.09
C ALA A 36 -3.44 2.36 -2.07
N LEU A 37 -4.28 1.58 -2.77
CA LEU A 37 -5.32 2.11 -3.65
C LEU A 37 -6.37 2.90 -2.86
N ILE A 38 -6.93 2.31 -1.80
CA ILE A 38 -7.97 2.97 -0.99
C ILE A 38 -7.38 4.20 -0.28
N GLY A 39 -6.25 4.04 0.40
CA GLY A 39 -5.59 5.13 1.13
C GLY A 39 -5.12 6.23 0.19
N GLY A 40 -4.56 5.87 -0.96
CA GLY A 40 -4.10 6.80 -1.98
C GLY A 40 -5.25 7.62 -2.57
N PHE A 41 -6.35 6.94 -2.93
CA PHE A 41 -7.57 7.60 -3.39
C PHE A 41 -8.10 8.57 -2.34
N TRP A 42 -8.21 8.13 -1.08
CA TRP A 42 -8.69 8.97 0.02
C TRP A 42 -7.83 10.21 0.21
N PHE A 43 -6.50 10.06 0.32
CA PHE A 43 -5.59 11.18 0.52
C PHE A 43 -5.47 12.11 -0.69
N SER A 44 -5.68 11.61 -1.91
CA SER A 44 -5.71 12.45 -3.12
C SER A 44 -6.92 13.40 -3.15
N SER A 45 -8.01 13.03 -2.47
CA SER A 45 -9.21 13.84 -2.32
C SER A 45 -8.96 15.02 -1.37
N PRO A 46 -9.83 16.03 -1.31
CA PRO A 46 -9.75 17.10 -0.31
C PRO A 46 -10.46 16.75 1.02
N ASN A 47 -11.06 15.57 1.16
CA ASN A 47 -12.00 15.27 2.25
C ASN A 47 -11.37 15.35 3.65
N GLN A 48 -10.11 14.97 3.79
CA GLN A 48 -9.38 15.05 5.07
C GLN A 48 -9.18 16.49 5.58
N PHE A 49 -9.33 17.50 4.72
CA PHE A 49 -9.14 18.91 5.08
C PHE A 49 -10.44 19.68 5.24
N LYS A 50 -11.57 19.09 4.83
CA LYS A 50 -12.87 19.72 4.95
C LYS A 50 -13.38 19.61 6.38
N ASP A 51 -13.91 20.71 6.88
CA ASP A 51 -14.69 20.70 8.11
C ASP A 51 -15.96 19.86 7.91
N LYS A 52 -16.30 19.02 8.91
CA LYS A 52 -17.41 18.07 8.81
C LYS A 52 -18.79 18.74 8.84
N VAL A 53 -18.88 19.94 9.42
CA VAL A 53 -20.14 20.69 9.57
C VAL A 53 -20.31 21.67 8.41
N THR A 54 -19.25 22.42 8.09
CA THR A 54 -19.34 23.49 7.08
C THR A 54 -18.89 23.06 5.68
N GLY A 55 -18.17 21.94 5.54
CA GLY A 55 -17.62 21.45 4.27
C GLY A 55 -16.51 22.31 3.67
N LYS A 56 -16.14 23.41 4.34
CA LYS A 56 -15.11 24.36 3.91
C LYS A 56 -13.73 23.92 4.41
N ILE A 57 -12.69 24.32 3.69
CA ILE A 57 -11.30 24.07 4.08
C ILE A 57 -10.76 25.34 4.73
N ASP A 58 -10.32 25.22 5.98
CA ASP A 58 -9.63 26.30 6.68
C ASP A 58 -8.13 26.32 6.31
N LEU A 59 -7.71 27.36 5.59
CA LEU A 59 -6.34 27.56 5.13
C LEU A 59 -5.38 27.95 6.27
N LYS A 60 -5.88 28.44 7.39
CA LYS A 60 -5.07 28.74 8.58
C LYS A 60 -4.66 27.45 9.30
N LYS A 61 -5.59 26.49 9.36
CA LYS A 61 -5.32 25.16 9.94
C LYS A 61 -4.56 24.26 8.97
N ASN A 62 -4.89 24.32 7.68
CA ASN A 62 -4.29 23.48 6.64
C ASN A 62 -3.70 24.39 5.53
N PRO A 63 -2.44 24.83 5.64
CA PRO A 63 -1.83 25.66 4.62
C PRO A 63 -1.69 24.92 3.28
N LEU A 64 -1.63 25.66 2.17
CA LEU A 64 -1.67 25.08 0.81
C LEU A 64 -0.53 24.10 0.53
N TRP A 65 0.68 24.36 1.05
CA TRP A 65 1.82 23.46 0.86
C TRP A 65 1.53 22.10 1.50
N TRP A 66 0.96 22.08 2.72
CA TRP A 66 0.61 20.85 3.43
C TRP A 66 -0.48 20.08 2.70
N GLN A 67 -1.52 20.78 2.22
CA GLN A 67 -2.57 20.15 1.41
C GLN A 67 -2.00 19.49 0.16
N ARG A 68 -1.10 20.18 -0.54
CA ARG A 68 -0.45 19.65 -1.75
C ARG A 68 0.45 18.46 -1.44
N SER A 69 1.21 18.48 -0.34
CA SER A 69 2.05 17.35 0.06
C SER A 69 1.24 16.09 0.36
N VAL A 70 0.19 16.19 1.17
CA VAL A 70 -0.67 15.04 1.50
C VAL A 70 -1.37 14.51 0.25
N ARG A 71 -1.93 15.39 -0.58
CA ARG A 71 -2.61 14.97 -1.81
C ARG A 71 -1.63 14.37 -2.82
N GLY A 72 -0.43 14.93 -2.94
CA GLY A 72 0.67 14.38 -3.74
C GLY A 72 1.06 12.99 -3.26
N SER A 73 1.23 12.78 -1.95
CA SER A 73 1.48 11.44 -1.39
C SER A 73 0.34 10.47 -1.66
N GLY A 74 -0.91 10.94 -1.68
CA GLY A 74 -2.07 10.13 -2.05
C GLY A 74 -2.01 9.63 -3.49
N ILE A 75 -1.63 10.50 -4.44
CA ILE A 75 -1.44 10.11 -5.85
C ILE A 75 -0.32 9.08 -6.00
N VAL A 76 0.83 9.30 -5.35
CA VAL A 76 1.95 8.35 -5.37
C VAL A 76 1.53 7.00 -4.78
N LEU A 77 0.81 7.01 -3.65
CA LEU A 77 0.33 5.81 -3.00
C LEU A 77 -0.70 5.06 -3.87
N PHE A 78 -1.59 5.79 -4.56
CA PHE A 78 -2.51 5.19 -5.51
C PHE A 78 -1.77 4.52 -6.68
N GLY A 79 -0.76 5.20 -7.24
CA GLY A 79 0.10 4.63 -8.28
C GLY A 79 0.84 3.38 -7.82
N LEU A 80 1.39 3.38 -6.59
CA LEU A 80 2.00 2.20 -5.98
C LEU A 80 0.98 1.06 -5.83
N GLY A 81 -0.24 1.35 -5.38
CA GLY A 81 -1.30 0.36 -5.26
C GLY A 81 -1.66 -0.28 -6.60
N ALA A 82 -1.77 0.52 -7.67
CA ALA A 82 -2.02 0.02 -9.02
C ALA A 82 -0.88 -0.86 -9.54
N TYR A 83 0.38 -0.47 -9.29
CA TYR A 83 1.55 -1.27 -9.63
C TYR A 83 1.53 -2.63 -8.92
N ARG A 84 1.32 -2.64 -7.59
CA ARG A 84 1.22 -3.88 -6.80
C ARG A 84 0.04 -4.75 -7.21
N ALA A 85 -1.08 -4.16 -7.62
CA ALA A 85 -2.21 -4.92 -8.16
C ALA A 85 -1.84 -5.64 -9.46
N GLY A 86 -1.03 -5.00 -10.32
CA GLY A 86 -0.45 -5.63 -11.51
C GLY A 86 0.41 -6.85 -11.17
N GLU A 87 1.29 -6.74 -10.17
CA GLU A 87 2.09 -7.87 -9.69
C GLU A 87 1.21 -9.04 -9.20
N VAL A 88 0.14 -8.76 -8.45
CA VAL A 88 -0.81 -9.79 -8.00
C VAL A 88 -1.47 -10.50 -9.19
N ILE A 89 -1.88 -9.75 -10.22
CA ILE A 89 -2.48 -10.34 -11.42
C ILE A 89 -1.47 -11.24 -12.14
N GLN A 90 -0.22 -10.80 -12.27
CA GLN A 90 0.84 -11.60 -12.88
C GLN A 90 1.10 -12.89 -12.10
N MET A 91 1.16 -12.83 -10.77
CA MET A 91 1.34 -14.01 -9.92
C MET A 91 0.16 -14.99 -10.05
N LEU A 92 -1.08 -14.48 -10.08
CA LEU A 92 -2.28 -15.32 -10.26
C LEU A 92 -2.37 -15.95 -11.64
N LEU A 93 -1.96 -15.24 -12.69
CA LEU A 93 -1.91 -15.79 -14.05
C LEU A 93 -0.86 -16.88 -14.17
N HIS A 94 0.31 -16.70 -13.54
CA HIS A 94 1.37 -17.70 -13.54
C HIS A 94 0.96 -18.98 -12.79
N ASP A 95 0.40 -18.84 -11.58
CA ASP A 95 -0.08 -19.98 -10.76
C ASP A 95 -1.26 -20.73 -11.40
N ARG A 96 -2.00 -20.09 -12.31
CA ARG A 96 -3.08 -20.74 -13.09
C ARG A 96 -2.56 -21.57 -14.27
N LEU A 97 -1.40 -21.20 -14.83
CA LEU A 97 -0.85 -21.82 -16.04
C LEU A 97 0.09 -22.99 -15.74
N GLU A 98 0.49 -23.17 -14.48
CA GLU A 98 1.23 -24.32 -13.94
C GLU A 98 0.29 -25.35 -13.30
#